data_AF-A0A108EI36-F1
#
_entry.id   AF-A0A108EI36-F1
#
_cell.length_a   1.000
_cell.length_b   1.000
_cell.length_c   1.000
_cell.angle_alpha   90.00
_cell.angle_beta   90.00
_cell.angle_gamma   90.00
#
_symmetry.space_group_name_H-M   'P 1'
#
loop_
_entity.id
_entity.type
_entity.pdbx_description
1 polymer ?
#
loop_
_entity_poly.entity_id
_entity_poly.type
_entity_poly.pdbx_seq_one_letter_code
_entity_poly.pdbx_strand_id
1 'polypeptide(L)'
;MSKEPNCDGVAILSFVAFANGDVQRFRSELLASLFRWPALRAFLEDTDATMPKEEPGHRTVIPDYEFLEEFARPAYFAVPGLREAALSLIRQKAVVDAEAHLRRLWDSIRSQGGSIEHAATRRDEWESERNRYVVELVGQI
;
A
#
# COMPACT_ATOMS: atom_id res chain seq x y z
N MET A 1 9.32 22.84 -7.73
CA MET A 1 8.19 21.90 -7.59
C MET A 1 8.75 20.50 -7.74
N SER A 2 9.08 19.86 -6.62
CA SER A 2 9.46 18.44 -6.65
C SER A 2 8.21 17.65 -7.01
N LYS A 3 8.23 16.96 -8.15
CA LYS A 3 7.21 15.96 -8.48
C LYS A 3 7.24 14.97 -7.33
N GLU A 4 6.12 14.85 -6.61
CA GLU A 4 5.94 13.70 -5.72
C GLU A 4 6.24 12.44 -6.57
N PRO A 5 7.04 11.50 -6.05
CA PRO A 5 7.33 10.28 -6.78
C PRO A 5 5.99 9.65 -7.16
N ASN A 6 5.83 9.36 -8.45
CA ASN A 6 4.66 8.70 -8.99
C ASN A 6 4.43 7.45 -8.14
N CYS A 7 3.31 7.39 -7.42
CA CYS A 7 3.10 6.40 -6.35
C CYS A 7 3.12 4.95 -6.89
N ASP A 8 2.95 4.80 -8.20
CA ASP A 8 3.06 3.57 -8.98
C ASP A 8 4.46 2.92 -8.87
N GLY A 9 5.50 3.73 -8.65
CA GLY A 9 6.86 3.24 -8.50
C GLY A 9 7.16 2.61 -7.13
N VAL A 10 6.35 2.85 -6.10
CA VAL A 10 6.72 2.51 -4.72
C VAL A 10 6.68 0.99 -4.46
N ALA A 11 5.74 0.27 -5.09
CA ALA A 11 5.70 -1.19 -5.01
C ALA A 11 6.93 -1.83 -5.68
N ILE A 12 7.32 -1.36 -6.86
CA ILE A 12 8.54 -1.81 -7.54
C ILE A 12 9.80 -1.42 -6.77
N LEU A 13 9.84 -0.22 -6.19
CA LEU A 13 10.95 0.19 -5.32
C LEU A 13 11.11 -0.73 -4.13
N SER A 14 10.02 -1.26 -3.57
CA SER A 14 10.10 -2.28 -2.52
C SER A 14 10.76 -3.57 -3.04
N PHE A 15 10.44 -4.01 -4.25
CA PHE A 15 11.03 -5.21 -4.86
C PHE A 15 12.52 -5.01 -5.16
N VAL A 16 12.89 -3.83 -5.65
CA VAL A 16 14.29 -3.44 -5.87
C VAL A 16 15.05 -3.38 -4.54
N ALA A 17 14.46 -2.82 -3.48
CA ALA A 17 15.07 -2.79 -2.16
C ALA A 17 15.33 -4.22 -1.63
N PHE A 18 14.36 -5.12 -1.77
CA PHE A 18 14.51 -6.52 -1.40
C PHE A 18 15.64 -7.20 -2.18
N ALA A 19 15.68 -7.01 -3.51
CA ALA A 19 16.73 -7.58 -4.36
C ALA A 19 18.14 -7.08 -3.99
N ASN A 20 18.25 -5.87 -3.46
CA ASN A 20 19.50 -5.30 -2.94
C ASN A 20 19.82 -5.67 -1.49
N GLY A 21 18.97 -6.46 -0.82
CA GLY A 21 19.14 -6.86 0.58
C GLY A 21 18.76 -5.77 1.60
N ASP A 22 18.15 -4.67 1.17
CA ASP A 22 17.66 -3.60 2.05
C ASP A 22 16.26 -3.95 2.59
N VAL A 23 16.25 -4.81 3.62
CA VAL A 23 15.02 -5.34 4.23
C VAL A 23 14.17 -4.24 4.86
N GLN A 24 14.80 -3.24 5.47
CA GLN A 24 14.10 -2.13 6.13
C GLN A 24 13.34 -1.30 5.11
N ARG A 25 14.02 -0.92 4.01
CA ARG A 25 13.38 -0.19 2.92
C ARG A 25 12.33 -1.03 2.19
N PHE A 26 12.58 -2.32 1.96
CA PHE A 26 11.57 -3.22 1.40
C PHE A 26 10.27 -3.16 2.20
N ARG A 27 10.34 -3.30 3.53
CA ARG A 27 9.16 -3.28 4.40
C ARG A 27 8.47 -1.92 4.38
N SER A 28 9.21 -0.82 4.50
CA SER A 28 8.62 0.51 4.54
C SER A 28 7.91 0.87 3.24
N GLU A 29 8.53 0.60 2.09
CA GLU A 29 7.98 0.93 0.77
C GLU A 29 6.80 0.01 0.43
N LEU A 30 6.86 -1.27 0.81
CA LEU A 30 5.76 -2.22 0.60
C LEU A 30 4.53 -1.84 1.44
N LEU A 31 4.70 -1.49 2.72
CA LEU A 31 3.60 -1.05 3.57
C LEU A 31 3.01 0.29 3.11
N ALA A 32 3.85 1.25 2.74
CA ALA A 32 3.41 2.53 2.22
C ALA A 32 2.57 2.36 0.94
N SER A 33 2.99 1.46 0.05
CA SER A 33 2.27 1.11 -1.17
C SER A 33 0.94 0.43 -0.85
N LEU A 34 0.96 -0.58 0.02
CA LEU A 34 -0.23 -1.35 0.40
C LEU A 34 -1.33 -0.46 0.98
N PHE A 35 -0.97 0.49 1.85
CA PHE A 35 -1.95 1.35 2.48
C PHE A 35 -2.58 2.39 1.55
N ARG A 36 -1.86 2.83 0.52
CA ARG A 36 -2.36 3.74 -0.54
C ARG A 36 -3.11 2.98 -1.63
N TRP A 37 -2.68 1.75 -1.92
CA TRP A 37 -3.26 0.89 -2.94
C TRP A 37 -3.67 -0.46 -2.33
N PRO A 38 -4.86 -0.54 -1.70
CA PRO A 38 -5.36 -1.80 -1.12
C PRO A 38 -5.43 -2.97 -2.12
N ALA A 39 -5.60 -2.72 -3.41
CA ALA A 39 -5.58 -3.79 -4.42
C ALA A 39 -4.21 -4.47 -4.58
N LEU A 40 -3.13 -3.84 -4.10
CA LEU A 40 -1.81 -4.47 -4.05
C LEU A 40 -1.86 -5.79 -3.29
N ARG A 41 -2.71 -5.92 -2.26
CA ARG A 41 -2.88 -7.19 -1.54
C ARG A 41 -3.31 -8.32 -2.46
N ALA A 42 -4.34 -8.10 -3.26
CA ALA A 42 -4.85 -9.10 -4.20
C ALA A 42 -3.80 -9.46 -5.25
N PHE A 43 -3.05 -8.46 -5.74
CA PHE A 43 -1.91 -8.65 -6.63
C PHE A 43 -0.83 -9.54 -6.00
N LEU A 44 -0.41 -9.27 -4.76
CA LEU A 44 0.63 -10.04 -4.06
C LEU A 44 0.17 -11.45 -3.68
N GLU A 45 -1.09 -11.60 -3.30
CA GLU A 45 -1.68 -12.91 -2.97
C GLU A 45 -1.93 -13.76 -4.22
N ASP A 46 -1.81 -13.17 -5.42
CA ASP A 46 -2.09 -13.79 -6.72
C ASP A 46 -3.48 -14.45 -6.72
N THR A 47 -4.47 -13.68 -6.28
CA THR A 47 -5.86 -14.12 -6.22
C THR A 47 -6.71 -13.32 -7.20
N ASP A 48 -7.62 -14.01 -7.90
CA ASP A 48 -8.72 -13.40 -8.67
C ASP A 48 -9.75 -12.68 -7.76
N ALA A 49 -9.41 -12.45 -6.48
CA ALA A 49 -10.23 -11.68 -5.58
C ALA A 49 -10.34 -10.26 -6.12
N THR A 50 -11.36 -10.04 -6.92
CA THR A 50 -11.80 -8.73 -7.40
C THR A 50 -11.80 -7.79 -6.21
N MET A 51 -11.19 -6.60 -6.39
CA MET A 51 -11.27 -5.51 -5.43
C MET A 51 -12.68 -5.46 -4.83
N PRO A 52 -12.83 -5.25 -3.51
CA PRO A 52 -14.15 -5.12 -2.91
C PRO A 52 -14.98 -4.16 -3.76
N LYS A 53 -16.15 -4.59 -4.26
CA LYS A 53 -16.97 -3.80 -5.21
C LYS A 53 -17.31 -2.39 -4.72
N GLU A 54 -17.19 -2.16 -3.41
CA GLU A 54 -17.50 -0.93 -2.68
C GLU A 54 -16.27 -0.02 -2.46
N GLU A 55 -15.06 -0.55 -2.66
CA GLU A 55 -13.79 0.16 -2.53
C GLU A 55 -13.24 0.43 -3.95
N PRO A 56 -13.04 1.68 -4.38
CA PRO A 56 -12.49 1.98 -5.70
C PRO A 56 -11.02 1.56 -5.84
N GLY A 57 -10.48 0.72 -4.95
CA GLY A 57 -9.13 0.19 -5.01
C GLY A 57 -8.01 1.14 -4.65
N HIS A 58 -8.31 2.42 -4.59
CA HIS A 58 -7.34 3.50 -4.75
C HIS A 58 -7.58 4.56 -3.68
N ARG A 59 -6.64 4.67 -2.73
CA ARG A 59 -6.63 5.75 -1.75
C ARG A 59 -5.59 6.74 -2.22
N THR A 60 -6.06 7.84 -2.82
CA THR A 60 -5.22 8.91 -3.39
C THR A 60 -4.39 8.55 -4.63
N VAL A 61 -4.27 7.27 -5.00
CA VAL A 61 -3.43 6.77 -6.10
C VAL A 61 -4.21 5.77 -6.93
N ILE A 62 -4.36 6.05 -8.23
CA ILE A 62 -4.80 5.08 -9.23
C ILE A 62 -3.53 4.58 -9.93
N PRO A 63 -3.07 3.35 -9.66
CA PRO A 63 -1.91 2.80 -10.30
C PRO A 63 -2.22 2.40 -11.74
N ASP A 64 -1.18 2.49 -12.56
CA ASP A 64 -1.17 1.94 -13.90
C ASP A 64 -1.09 0.41 -13.82
N TYR A 65 -2.24 -0.25 -13.97
CA TYR A 65 -2.36 -1.70 -13.93
C TYR A 65 -1.59 -2.39 -15.07
N GLU A 66 -1.53 -1.79 -16.26
CA GLU A 66 -0.77 -2.36 -17.39
C GLU A 66 0.72 -2.35 -17.08
N PHE A 67 1.21 -1.23 -16.54
CA PHE A 67 2.61 -1.14 -16.10
C PHE A 67 2.95 -2.15 -14.99
N LEU A 68 2.05 -2.37 -14.04
CA LEU A 68 2.26 -3.36 -12.98
C LEU A 68 2.27 -4.79 -13.51
N GLU A 69 1.35 -5.13 -14.40
CA GLU A 69 1.30 -6.45 -15.04
C GLU A 69 2.52 -6.71 -15.93
N GLU A 70 3.00 -5.68 -16.65
CA GLU A 70 4.16 -5.79 -17.55
C GLU A 70 5.49 -5.82 -16.79
N PHE A 71 5.66 -5.02 -15.74
CA PHE A 71 6.96 -4.83 -15.09
C PHE A 71 7.03 -5.36 -13.65
N ALA A 72 5.99 -5.16 -12.84
CA ALA A 72 6.00 -5.55 -11.44
C ALA A 72 5.72 -7.05 -11.26
N ARG A 73 4.76 -7.61 -11.99
CA ARG A 73 4.38 -9.03 -11.88
C ARG A 73 5.54 -9.96 -12.25
N PRO A 74 6.26 -9.78 -13.36
CA PRO A 74 7.40 -10.65 -13.68
C PRO A 74 8.51 -10.56 -12.62
N ALA A 75 8.81 -9.36 -12.12
CA ALA A 75 9.79 -9.18 -11.06
C ALA A 75 9.38 -9.89 -9.76
N TYR A 76 8.10 -9.80 -9.39
CA TYR A 76 7.56 -10.44 -8.19
C TYR A 76 7.73 -11.97 -8.19
N PHE A 77 7.59 -12.60 -9.36
CA PHE A 77 7.77 -14.05 -9.52
C PHE A 77 9.22 -14.47 -9.81
N ALA A 78 10.04 -13.61 -10.41
CA ALA A 78 11.40 -13.94 -10.80
C ALA A 78 12.43 -13.76 -9.68
N VAL A 79 12.21 -12.83 -8.74
CA VAL A 79 13.16 -12.56 -7.64
C VAL A 79 13.02 -13.62 -6.55
N PRO A 80 14.05 -14.44 -6.27
CA PRO A 80 13.95 -15.51 -5.27
C PRO A 80 13.63 -14.98 -3.87
N GLY A 81 12.64 -15.57 -3.21
CA GLY A 81 12.25 -15.24 -1.84
C GLY A 81 11.42 -13.97 -1.67
N LEU A 82 11.25 -13.16 -2.73
CA LEU A 82 10.49 -11.91 -2.67
C LEU A 82 9.02 -12.18 -2.35
N ARG A 83 8.42 -13.18 -3.00
CA ARG A 83 7.03 -13.55 -2.78
C ARG A 83 6.78 -13.99 -1.34
N GLU A 84 7.62 -14.89 -0.82
CA GLU A 84 7.54 -15.34 0.56
C GLU A 84 7.71 -14.19 1.54
N ALA A 85 8.66 -13.29 1.30
CA ALA A 85 8.89 -12.13 2.17
C ALA A 85 7.70 -11.16 2.16
N ALA A 86 7.14 -10.86 0.99
CA ALA A 86 5.96 -10.01 0.86
C ALA A 86 4.74 -10.64 1.53
N LEU A 87 4.45 -11.91 1.25
CA LEU A 87 3.33 -12.63 1.87
C LEU A 87 3.48 -12.73 3.38
N SER A 88 4.69 -13.01 3.87
CA SER A 88 5.00 -13.05 5.30
C SER A 88 4.70 -11.71 5.96
N LEU A 89 5.10 -10.60 5.34
CA LEU A 89 4.83 -9.25 5.83
C LEU A 89 3.33 -8.94 5.85
N ILE A 90 2.65 -9.06 4.70
CA ILE A 90 1.25 -8.63 4.58
C ILE A 90 0.29 -9.51 5.38
N ARG A 91 0.66 -10.75 5.72
CA ARG A 91 -0.19 -11.64 6.52
C ARG A 91 -0.05 -11.42 8.03
N GLN A 92 0.85 -10.56 8.47
CA GLN A 92 0.97 -10.23 9.89
C GLN A 92 -0.31 -9.57 10.39
N LYS A 93 -0.78 -10.03 11.55
CA LYS A 93 -2.00 -9.50 12.16
C LYS A 93 -1.96 -7.97 12.31
N ALA A 94 -0.82 -7.42 12.70
CA ALA A 94 -0.65 -5.97 12.88
C ALA A 94 -0.84 -5.18 11.57
N VAL A 95 -0.40 -5.73 10.43
CA VAL A 95 -0.60 -5.12 9.10
C VAL A 95 -2.08 -5.17 8.71
N VAL A 96 -2.74 -6.31 8.91
CA VAL A 96 -4.17 -6.49 8.63
C VAL A 96 -5.02 -5.54 9.49
N ASP A 97 -4.71 -5.42 10.78
CA ASP A 97 -5.40 -4.50 11.69
C ASP A 97 -5.22 -3.04 11.26
N ALA A 98 -4.00 -2.67 10.83
CA ALA A 98 -3.69 -1.33 10.32
C ALA A 98 -4.47 -1.01 9.04
N GLU A 99 -4.51 -1.93 8.06
CA GLU A 99 -5.31 -1.75 6.84
C GLU A 99 -6.79 -1.54 7.14
N ALA A 100 -7.35 -2.34 8.06
CA ALA A 100 -8.74 -2.22 8.47
C ALA A 100 -9.03 -0.89 9.17
N HIS A 101 -8.11 -0.39 10.00
CA HIS A 101 -8.25 0.93 10.61
C HIS A 101 -8.19 2.05 9.58
N LEU A 102 -7.18 2.04 8.70
CA LEU A 102 -7.03 3.02 7.62
C LEU A 102 -8.22 3.02 6.66
N ARG A 103 -8.83 1.85 6.42
CA ARG A 103 -10.08 1.74 5.64
C ARG A 103 -11.22 2.50 6.30
N ARG A 104 -11.45 2.29 7.62
CA ARG A 104 -12.51 2.99 8.36
C ARG A 104 -12.34 4.51 8.32
N LEU A 105 -11.11 4.99 8.50
CA LEU A 105 -10.79 6.42 8.39
C LEU A 105 -11.10 6.93 6.98
N TRP A 106 -10.68 6.21 5.93
CA TRP A 106 -10.95 6.58 4.55
C TRP A 106 -12.44 6.60 4.20
N ASP A 107 -13.21 5.60 4.63
CA ASP A 107 -14.65 5.53 4.41
C ASP A 107 -15.39 6.65 5.15
N SER A 108 -14.87 7.10 6.29
CA SER A 108 -15.41 8.27 7.02
C SER A 108 -15.24 9.59 6.25
N ILE A 109 -14.20 9.70 5.40
CA ILE A 109 -13.96 10.85 4.52
C ILE A 109 -14.99 10.83 3.38
N ARG A 110 -15.24 9.66 2.78
CA ARG A 110 -16.16 9.52 1.64
C ARG A 110 -17.63 9.65 2.02
N SER A 111 -18.00 9.18 3.22
CA SER A 111 -19.40 9.08 3.65
C SER A 111 -20.00 10.41 4.12
N GLN A 112 -19.17 11.42 4.45
CA GLN A 112 -19.66 12.71 4.93
C GLN A 112 -19.59 13.80 3.86
N GLY A 113 -20.76 14.25 3.39
CA GLY A 113 -20.92 15.44 2.53
C GLY A 113 -20.70 16.75 3.28
N GLY A 114 -19.58 16.88 4.00
CA GLY A 114 -19.21 18.06 4.76
C GLY A 114 -18.48 19.13 3.92
N SER A 115 -18.26 20.30 4.52
CA SER A 115 -17.42 21.37 3.95
C SER A 115 -16.04 20.84 3.53
N ILE A 116 -15.48 21.40 2.46
CA ILE A 116 -14.14 21.08 1.91
C ILE A 116 -13.07 21.05 3.02
N GLU A 117 -13.16 21.95 4.00
CA GLU A 117 -12.23 22.06 5.12
C GLU A 117 -12.23 20.81 6.02
N HIS A 118 -13.41 20.24 6.29
CA HIS A 118 -13.53 19.02 7.10
C HIS A 118 -12.98 17.79 6.37
N ALA A 119 -13.16 17.74 5.05
CA ALA A 119 -12.57 16.68 4.23
C ALA A 119 -11.04 16.76 4.19
N ALA A 120 -10.47 17.97 4.16
CA ALA A 120 -9.03 18.19 4.20
C ALA A 120 -8.42 17.71 5.54
N THR A 121 -8.98 18.14 6.68
CA THR A 121 -8.48 17.73 8.01
C THR A 121 -8.48 16.21 8.19
N ARG A 122 -9.53 15.53 7.73
CA ARG A 122 -9.58 14.06 7.84
C ARG A 122 -8.64 13.34 6.90
N ARG A 123 -8.35 13.93 5.74
CA ARG A 123 -7.31 13.41 4.85
C ARG A 123 -5.94 13.52 5.50
N ASP A 124 -5.65 14.62 6.19
CA ASP A 124 -4.42 14.81 6.95
C ASP A 124 -4.31 13.82 8.13
N GLU A 125 -5.43 13.56 8.81
CA GLU A 125 -5.53 12.53 9.86
C GLU A 125 -5.21 11.14 9.28
N TRP A 126 -5.83 10.77 8.15
CA TRP A 126 -5.56 9.51 7.46
C TRP A 126 -4.08 9.39 7.05
N GLU A 127 -3.51 10.45 6.49
CA GLU A 127 -2.11 10.51 6.06
C GLU A 127 -1.15 10.33 7.24
N SER A 128 -1.46 10.99 8.37
CA SER A 128 -0.69 10.91 9.62
C SER A 128 -0.73 9.51 10.22
N GLU A 129 -1.92 8.91 10.30
CA GLU A 129 -2.09 7.54 10.80
C GLU A 129 -1.40 6.52 9.91
N ARG A 130 -1.46 6.68 8.59
CA ARG A 130 -0.72 5.82 7.66
C ARG A 130 0.79 5.90 7.92
N ASN A 131 1.34 7.12 8.02
CA ASN A 131 2.77 7.30 8.28
C ASN A 131 3.19 6.69 9.62
N ARG A 132 2.36 6.86 10.65
CA ARG A 132 2.56 6.25 11.97
C ARG A 132 2.64 4.73 11.85
N TYR A 133 1.69 4.09 11.16
CA TYR A 133 1.72 2.63 10.96
C TYR A 133 2.95 2.14 10.20
N VAL A 134 3.38 2.85 9.15
CA VAL A 134 4.61 2.45 8.42
C VAL A 134 5.82 2.45 9.36
N VAL A 135 5.99 3.49 10.18
CA VAL A 135 7.12 3.59 11.12
C VAL A 135 7.03 2.52 12.21
N GLU A 136 5.87 2.35 12.84
CA GLU A 136 5.68 1.39 13.93
C GLU A 136 5.88 -0.06 13.47
N LEU A 137 5.29 -0.44 12.33
CA LEU A 137 5.36 -1.81 11.83
C LEU A 137 6.77 -2.16 11.34
N VAL A 138 7.49 -1.22 10.73
CA VAL A 138 8.88 -1.46 10.31
C VAL A 138 9.81 -1.69 11.52
N GLY A 139 9.55 -1.01 12.65
CA GLY A 139 10.33 -1.16 13.87
C GLY A 139 10.04 -2.42 14.72
N GLN A 140 8.95 -3.14 14.43
CA GLN A 140 8.50 -4.30 15.21
C GLN A 140 8.93 -5.66 14.61
N ILE A 141 9.38 -5.67 13.36
CA ILE A 141 9.67 -6.87 12.55
C ILE A 141 11.17 -6.95 12.29
#